data_AF-A0A9Q8V2Q7-F1
#
_entry.id   AF-A0A9Q8V2Q7-F1
#
_cell.length_a   1.000
_cell.length_b   1.000
_cell.length_c   1.000
_cell.angle_alpha   90.00
_cell.angle_beta   90.00
_cell.angle_gamma   90.00
#
_symmetry.space_group_name_H-M   'P 1'
#
loop_
_entity.id
_entity.type
_entity.pdbx_description
1 polymer ?
#
loop_
_entity_poly.entity_id
_entity_poly.type
_entity_poly.pdbx_seq_one_letter_code
_entity_poly.pdbx_strand_id
1 'polypeptide(L)'
;MKRILAVAAVVGCVLSFGSNARDLTQAEITAVENAVRDEMKDPDAAKFYHGDFPKTKTNSLYCGMVNGKNSYGGYTGKKLFSVFIIEKDEGGVGALSMDRNMESGESLSQNVISASCAGAGYPTKVKKIFVEKVNKKREKNGLPALTKAQIE
;
A
#
# COMPACT_ATOMS: atom_id res chain seq x y z
N MET A 1 -52.13 36.88 5.63
CA MET A 1 -51.34 36.43 6.82
C MET A 1 -51.13 34.92 6.66
N LYS A 2 -50.09 34.47 5.95
CA LYS A 2 -48.76 34.07 6.43
C LYS A 2 -48.81 32.99 7.53
N ARG A 3 -48.50 31.74 7.17
CA ARG A 3 -47.59 30.83 7.88
C ARG A 3 -47.27 29.61 7.00
N ILE A 4 -46.15 29.72 6.32
CA ILE A 4 -45.44 28.64 5.63
C ILE A 4 -44.74 27.82 6.72
N LEU A 5 -44.96 26.51 6.77
CA LEU A 5 -44.09 25.57 7.49
C LEU A 5 -43.23 24.86 6.44
N ALA A 6 -42.01 25.36 6.28
CA ALA A 6 -40.99 24.71 5.48
C ALA A 6 -40.41 23.55 6.31
N VAL A 7 -40.61 22.32 5.85
CA VAL A 7 -39.89 21.15 6.36
C VAL A 7 -38.49 21.22 5.78
N ALA A 8 -37.53 21.69 6.59
CA ALA A 8 -36.12 21.63 6.25
C ALA A 8 -35.66 20.17 6.33
N ALA A 9 -35.60 19.50 5.17
CA ALA A 9 -34.87 18.25 5.05
C ALA A 9 -33.39 18.54 5.35
N VAL A 10 -32.93 18.11 6.53
CA VAL A 10 -31.52 18.10 6.88
C VAL A 10 -30.85 17.11 5.93
N VAL A 11 -30.33 17.63 4.82
CA VAL A 11 -29.43 16.90 3.92
C VAL A 11 -28.22 16.55 4.76
N GLY A 12 -28.18 15.31 5.24
CA GLY A 12 -27.00 14.71 5.85
C GLY A 12 -25.90 14.70 4.80
N CYS A 13 -25.06 15.74 4.80
CA CYS A 13 -23.80 15.73 4.11
C CYS A 13 -22.93 14.71 4.85
N VAL A 14 -23.03 13.45 4.44
CA VAL A 14 -22.04 12.43 4.77
C VAL A 14 -20.76 12.97 4.17
N LEU A 15 -19.88 13.52 4.99
CA LEU A 15 -18.53 13.84 4.60
C LEU A 15 -17.86 12.51 4.30
N SER A 16 -17.98 12.08 3.05
CA SER A 16 -17.17 11.01 2.48
C SER A 16 -15.73 11.48 2.61
N PHE A 17 -15.04 11.01 3.64
CA PHE A 17 -13.59 11.03 3.68
C PHE A 17 -13.13 10.11 2.54
N GLY A 18 -13.14 10.65 1.32
CA GLY A 18 -12.55 10.02 0.16
C GLY A 18 -11.07 9.86 0.49
N SER A 19 -10.69 8.62 0.84
CA SER A 19 -9.31 8.19 0.65
C SER A 19 -9.05 8.43 -0.84
N ASN A 20 -8.27 9.46 -1.17
CA ASN A 20 -7.96 9.81 -2.55
C ASN A 20 -6.89 8.84 -3.03
N ALA A 21 -7.20 7.54 -3.07
CA ALA A 21 -6.32 6.58 -3.71
C ALA A 21 -6.31 6.88 -5.23
N ARG A 22 -5.16 6.67 -5.86
CA ARG A 22 -5.00 6.87 -7.31
C ARG A 22 -4.33 5.66 -7.94
N ASP A 23 -4.48 5.51 -9.24
CA ASP A 23 -3.68 4.57 -9.98
C ASP A 23 -2.22 5.02 -10.09
N LEU A 24 -1.33 4.05 -10.31
CA LEU A 24 0.04 4.33 -10.72
C LEU A 24 0.07 4.81 -12.17
N THR A 25 0.94 5.77 -12.44
CA THR A 25 1.31 6.14 -13.81
C THR A 25 2.13 5.02 -14.45
N GLN A 26 2.21 5.00 -15.79
CA GLN A 26 3.01 3.99 -16.48
C GLN A 26 4.51 4.05 -16.09
N ALA A 27 5.05 5.24 -15.83
CA ALA A 27 6.43 5.40 -15.38
C ALA A 27 6.64 4.80 -13.97
N GLU A 28 5.68 5.01 -13.06
CA GLU A 28 5.70 4.40 -11.73
C GLU A 28 5.56 2.88 -11.81
N ILE A 29 4.65 2.35 -12.63
CA ILE A 29 4.52 0.89 -12.84
C ILE A 29 5.86 0.31 -13.28
N THR A 30 6.50 0.89 -14.30
CA THR A 30 7.81 0.40 -14.78
C THR A 30 8.87 0.46 -13.69
N ALA A 31 8.96 1.57 -12.94
CA ALA A 31 9.93 1.72 -11.87
C ALA A 31 9.71 0.70 -10.73
N VAL A 32 8.47 0.56 -10.28
CA VAL A 32 8.05 -0.38 -9.24
C VAL A 32 8.34 -1.82 -9.64
N GLU A 33 7.92 -2.23 -10.84
CA GLU A 33 8.12 -3.60 -11.28
C GLU A 33 9.61 -3.94 -11.44
N ASN A 34 10.43 -3.01 -11.93
CA ASN A 34 11.87 -3.22 -12.03
C ASN A 34 12.51 -3.40 -10.64
N ALA A 35 12.18 -2.54 -9.68
CA ALA A 35 12.70 -2.64 -8.32
C ALA A 35 12.34 -3.98 -7.65
N VAL A 36 11.15 -4.53 -7.92
CA VAL A 36 10.74 -5.84 -7.39
C VAL A 36 11.40 -6.99 -8.18
N ARG A 37 11.51 -6.87 -9.51
CA ARG A 37 12.17 -7.87 -10.37
C ARG A 37 13.62 -8.12 -9.94
N ASP A 38 14.34 -7.07 -9.56
CA ASP A 38 15.74 -7.15 -9.11
C ASP A 38 15.92 -8.05 -7.87
N GLU A 39 14.86 -8.27 -7.09
CA GLU A 39 14.90 -9.12 -5.90
C GLU A 39 14.43 -10.56 -6.14
N MET A 40 13.92 -10.85 -7.34
CA MET A 40 13.37 -12.15 -7.72
C MET A 40 14.44 -13.08 -8.29
N LYS A 41 14.30 -14.37 -8.02
CA LYS A 41 15.19 -15.40 -8.57
C LYS A 41 15.09 -15.51 -10.10
N ASP A 42 13.88 -15.34 -10.63
CA ASP A 42 13.59 -15.32 -12.07
C ASP A 42 12.75 -14.05 -12.35
N PRO A 43 13.42 -12.95 -12.73
CA PRO A 43 12.77 -11.66 -12.99
C PRO A 43 11.72 -11.73 -14.12
N ASP A 44 11.97 -12.54 -15.15
CA ASP A 44 11.12 -12.63 -16.34
C ASP A 44 9.82 -13.42 -16.07
N ALA A 45 9.82 -14.26 -15.02
CA ALA A 45 8.64 -14.98 -14.58
C ALA A 45 7.66 -14.12 -13.75
N ALA A 46 8.01 -12.88 -13.42
CA ALA A 46 7.22 -12.03 -12.53
C ALA A 46 5.85 -11.69 -13.11
N LYS A 47 4.81 -11.93 -12.30
CA LYS A 47 3.43 -11.49 -12.57
C LYS A 47 3.00 -10.51 -11.49
N PHE A 48 2.77 -9.27 -11.89
CA PHE A 48 2.37 -8.20 -10.99
C PHE A 48 0.85 -8.05 -10.93
N TYR A 49 0.36 -7.70 -9.74
CA TYR A 49 -1.03 -7.38 -9.47
C TYR A 49 -1.04 -6.08 -8.67
N HIS A 50 -1.16 -4.99 -9.41
CA HIS A 50 -1.23 -3.64 -8.87
C HIS A 50 -2.61 -3.37 -8.27
N GLY A 51 -2.64 -2.56 -7.23
CA GLY A 51 -3.85 -1.95 -6.70
C GLY A 51 -3.67 -0.43 -6.56
N ASP A 52 -4.66 0.21 -5.96
CA ASP A 52 -4.65 1.66 -5.77
C ASP A 52 -3.48 2.09 -4.88
N PHE A 53 -2.93 3.27 -5.17
CA PHE A 53 -1.93 3.93 -4.34
C PHE A 53 -2.61 4.93 -3.38
N PRO A 54 -2.69 4.65 -2.06
CA PRO A 54 -3.34 5.53 -1.11
C PRO A 54 -2.62 6.86 -0.97
N LYS A 55 -3.30 7.96 -1.30
CA LYS A 55 -2.80 9.30 -0.96
C LYS A 55 -2.99 9.54 0.53
N THR A 56 -1.88 9.72 1.24
CA THR A 56 -1.87 10.12 2.65
C THR A 56 -1.03 11.38 2.83
N LYS A 57 -1.03 11.95 4.03
CA LYS A 57 -0.31 13.20 4.32
C LYS A 57 1.20 13.12 4.07
N THR A 58 1.81 11.95 4.25
CA THR A 58 3.29 11.82 4.27
C THR A 58 3.84 10.58 3.57
N ASN A 59 2.98 9.71 3.01
CA ASN A 59 3.41 8.39 2.57
C ASN A 59 3.66 8.30 1.06
N SER A 60 4.83 7.79 0.70
CA SER A 60 5.21 7.40 -0.66
C SER A 60 5.35 5.87 -0.83
N LEU A 61 5.02 5.08 0.20
CA LEU A 61 5.10 3.61 0.14
C LEU A 61 3.95 3.06 -0.70
N TYR A 62 4.29 2.45 -1.83
CA TYR A 62 3.39 1.66 -2.65
C TYR A 62 3.50 0.17 -2.30
N CYS A 63 2.36 -0.51 -2.28
CA CYS A 63 2.28 -1.95 -2.03
C CYS A 63 1.42 -2.62 -3.09
N GLY A 64 1.87 -3.79 -3.55
CA GLY A 64 1.14 -4.62 -4.49
C GLY A 64 1.44 -6.09 -4.27
N MET A 65 0.94 -6.93 -5.16
CA MET A 65 1.23 -8.37 -5.10
C MET A 65 2.07 -8.80 -6.29
N VAL A 66 3.02 -9.69 -6.07
CA VAL A 66 3.83 -10.32 -7.12
C VAL A 66 3.75 -11.83 -6.99
N ASN A 67 3.75 -12.54 -8.11
CA ASN A 67 3.87 -13.99 -8.16
C ASN A 67 5.04 -14.35 -9.07
N GLY A 68 5.98 -15.13 -8.53
CA GLY A 68 7.14 -15.63 -9.26
C GLY A 68 7.18 -17.14 -9.27
N LYS A 69 7.93 -17.72 -10.21
CA LYS A 69 8.20 -19.16 -10.22
C LYS A 69 9.19 -19.52 -9.12
N ASN A 70 8.99 -20.68 -8.50
CA ASN A 70 9.99 -21.30 -7.65
C ASN A 70 11.10 -21.96 -8.50
N SER A 71 12.09 -22.57 -7.83
CA SER A 71 13.20 -23.29 -8.49
C SER A 71 12.77 -24.47 -9.38
N TYR A 72 11.51 -24.92 -9.25
CA TYR A 72 10.93 -26.01 -10.04
C TYR A 72 10.06 -25.50 -11.19
N GLY A 73 10.02 -24.18 -11.44
CA GLY A 73 9.27 -23.55 -12.52
C GLY A 73 7.77 -23.32 -12.25
N GLY A 74 7.30 -23.62 -11.04
CA GLY A 74 5.89 -23.49 -10.65
C GLY A 74 5.59 -22.19 -9.88
N TYR A 75 4.41 -21.61 -10.08
CA TYR A 75 3.92 -20.48 -9.28
C TYR A 75 3.34 -20.99 -7.95
N THR A 76 3.85 -20.47 -6.83
CA THR A 76 3.47 -20.93 -5.48
C THR A 76 2.49 -20.00 -4.75
N GLY A 77 2.00 -18.97 -5.43
CA GLY A 77 1.07 -18.01 -4.86
C GLY A 77 1.66 -16.61 -4.76
N LYS A 78 0.76 -15.64 -4.66
CA LYS A 78 1.10 -14.22 -4.62
C LYS A 78 1.75 -13.87 -3.27
N LYS A 79 2.79 -13.05 -3.32
CA LYS A 79 3.42 -12.43 -2.15
C LYS A 79 3.21 -10.92 -2.20
N LEU A 80 3.07 -10.32 -1.04
CA LEU A 80 3.02 -8.86 -0.90
C LEU A 80 4.42 -8.31 -1.09
N PHE A 81 4.53 -7.22 -1.83
CA PHE A 81 5.74 -6.41 -1.95
C PHE A 81 5.49 -4.98 -1.49
N SER A 82 6.56 -4.29 -1.12
CA SER A 82 6.52 -2.88 -0.72
C SER A 82 7.69 -2.09 -1.32
N VAL A 83 7.40 -0.91 -1.86
CA VAL A 83 8.36 -0.06 -2.56
C VAL A 83 8.13 1.41 -2.23
N PHE A 84 9.20 2.18 -2.06
CA PHE A 84 9.11 3.65 -2.08
C PHE A 84 9.18 4.15 -3.51
N ILE A 85 8.19 4.95 -3.93
CA ILE A 85 8.25 5.70 -5.18
C ILE A 85 8.95 7.02 -4.90
N ILE A 86 9.94 7.36 -5.73
CA ILE A 86 10.82 8.52 -5.55
C ILE A 86 10.83 9.33 -6.85
N GLU A 87 10.66 10.65 -6.73
CA GLU A 87 10.90 11.59 -7.83
C GLU A 87 12.41 11.82 -7.97
N LYS A 88 12.93 11.77 -9.20
CA LYS A 88 14.33 12.02 -9.51
C LYS A 88 14.52 13.48 -9.90
N ASP A 89 15.69 14.03 -9.60
CA ASP A 89 16.03 15.44 -9.84
C ASP A 89 15.85 15.89 -11.30
N GLU A 90 15.99 14.97 -12.27
CA GLU A 90 15.84 15.24 -13.71
C GLU A 90 14.38 15.09 -14.23
N GLY A 91 13.39 15.01 -13.34
CA GLY A 91 11.98 14.87 -13.71
C GLY A 91 11.53 13.44 -14.03
N GLY A 92 12.31 12.44 -13.57
CA GLY A 92 11.99 11.02 -13.72
C GLY A 92 11.40 10.40 -12.44
N VAL A 93 10.99 9.13 -12.53
CA VAL A 93 10.54 8.35 -11.37
C VAL A 93 11.49 7.19 -11.13
N GLY A 94 11.77 6.90 -9.86
CA GLY A 94 12.45 5.70 -9.38
C GLY A 94 11.61 4.96 -8.36
N ALA A 95 12.00 3.72 -8.06
CA ALA A 95 11.45 2.97 -6.96
C ALA A 95 12.56 2.24 -6.20
N LEU A 96 12.42 2.13 -4.88
CA LEU A 96 13.30 1.34 -4.02
C LEU A 96 12.47 0.27 -3.31
N SER A 97 12.87 -1.00 -3.43
CA SER A 97 12.25 -2.07 -2.66
C SER A 97 12.53 -1.92 -1.17
N MET A 98 11.53 -2.24 -0.37
CA MET A 98 11.56 -2.25 1.09
C MET A 98 11.44 -3.66 1.66
N ASP A 99 11.53 -4.68 0.80
CA ASP A 99 11.30 -6.07 1.18
C ASP A 99 12.56 -6.77 1.68
N ARG A 100 13.69 -6.06 1.78
CA ARG A 100 14.95 -6.57 2.35
C ARG A 100 15.44 -5.71 3.50
N ASN A 101 16.10 -6.35 4.45
CA ASN A 101 16.88 -5.66 5.47
C ASN A 101 18.12 -5.06 4.79
N MET A 102 18.30 -3.74 4.91
CA MET A 102 19.42 -3.03 4.27
C MET A 102 20.80 -3.42 4.82
N GLU A 103 20.88 -3.92 6.06
CA GLU A 103 22.12 -4.34 6.70
C GLU A 103 22.50 -5.77 6.35
N SER A 104 21.55 -6.71 6.48
CA SER A 104 21.83 -8.14 6.23
C SER A 104 21.55 -8.60 4.79
N GLY A 105 20.81 -7.82 3.99
CA GLY A 105 20.33 -8.21 2.66
C GLY A 105 19.23 -9.28 2.67
N GLU A 106 18.84 -9.78 3.85
CA GLU A 106 17.82 -10.81 4.01
C GLU A 106 16.42 -10.27 3.72
N SER A 107 15.57 -11.09 3.11
CA SER A 107 14.17 -10.74 2.87
C SER A 107 13.39 -10.60 4.18
N LEU A 108 12.58 -9.55 4.27
CA LEU A 108 11.65 -9.33 5.36
C LEU A 108 10.50 -10.35 5.31
N SER A 109 10.00 -10.71 6.50
CA SER A 109 8.82 -11.57 6.59
C SER A 109 7.58 -10.86 6.03
N GLN A 110 6.66 -11.64 5.47
CA GLN A 110 5.38 -11.11 4.96
C GLN A 110 4.55 -10.39 6.04
N ASN A 111 4.72 -10.74 7.32
CA ASN A 111 4.05 -10.04 8.42
C ASN A 111 4.60 -8.60 8.61
N VAL A 112 5.90 -8.41 8.41
CA VAL A 112 6.55 -7.08 8.50
C VAL A 112 6.12 -6.23 7.31
N ILE A 113 6.20 -6.77 6.09
CA ILE A 113 5.75 -6.09 4.86
C ILE A 113 4.26 -5.72 4.98
N SER A 114 3.43 -6.66 5.45
CA SER A 114 2.00 -6.41 5.67
C SER A 114 1.73 -5.31 6.69
N ALA A 115 2.48 -5.25 7.78
CA ALA A 115 2.35 -4.17 8.77
C ALA A 115 2.73 -2.80 8.17
N SER A 116 3.80 -2.75 7.37
CA SER A 116 4.20 -1.52 6.66
C SER A 116 3.12 -1.04 5.69
N CYS A 117 2.56 -1.94 4.87
CA CYS A 117 1.46 -1.63 3.96
C CYS A 117 0.20 -1.19 4.70
N ALA A 118 -0.16 -1.84 5.80
CA ALA A 118 -1.28 -1.42 6.63
C ALA A 118 -1.09 0.00 7.20
N GLY A 119 0.13 0.34 7.62
CA GLY A 119 0.50 1.69 8.07
C GLY A 119 0.37 2.74 6.97
N ALA A 120 0.64 2.35 5.72
CA ALA A 120 0.50 3.15 4.51
C ALA A 120 -0.96 3.35 4.06
N GLY A 121 -1.91 2.57 4.60
CA GLY A 121 -3.33 2.69 4.31
C GLY A 121 -3.93 1.51 3.56
N TYR A 122 -3.13 0.52 3.18
CA TYR A 122 -3.62 -0.67 2.51
C TYR A 122 -4.45 -1.57 3.44
N PRO A 123 -5.46 -2.30 2.92
CA PRO A 123 -6.33 -3.17 3.69
C PRO A 123 -5.70 -4.55 3.96
N THR A 124 -4.46 -4.59 4.46
CA THR A 124 -3.75 -5.84 4.73
C THR A 124 -4.00 -6.38 6.14
N LYS A 125 -3.78 -7.69 6.33
CA LYS A 125 -3.90 -8.37 7.64
C LYS A 125 -2.66 -8.13 8.49
N VAL A 126 -2.83 -7.74 9.73
CA VAL A 126 -1.76 -7.30 10.63
C VAL A 126 -1.74 -8.20 11.86
N LYS A 127 -0.58 -8.80 12.15
CA LYS A 127 -0.39 -9.56 13.40
C LYS A 127 -0.57 -8.65 14.60
N LYS A 128 -1.23 -9.15 15.66
CA LYS A 128 -1.48 -8.41 16.92
C LYS A 128 -0.27 -7.63 17.44
N ILE A 129 0.93 -8.21 17.34
CA ILE A 129 2.19 -7.58 17.80
C ILE A 129 2.52 -6.25 17.11
N PHE A 130 2.01 -6.01 15.89
CA PHE A 130 2.26 -4.79 15.14
C PHE A 130 1.15 -3.75 15.25
N VAL A 131 0.00 -4.09 15.83
CA VAL A 131 -1.22 -3.24 15.79
C VAL A 131 -0.99 -1.85 16.37
N GLU A 132 -0.33 -1.74 17.52
CA GLU A 132 -0.05 -0.44 18.15
C GLU A 132 0.81 0.45 17.25
N LYS A 133 1.93 -0.11 16.74
CA LYS A 133 2.85 0.61 15.85
C LYS A 133 2.16 1.04 14.55
N VAL A 134 1.36 0.14 13.97
CA VAL A 134 0.61 0.43 12.74
C VAL A 134 -0.42 1.53 12.99
N ASN A 135 -1.20 1.46 14.07
CA ASN A 135 -2.19 2.50 14.39
C ASN A 135 -1.55 3.87 14.61
N LYS A 136 -0.40 3.93 15.30
CA LYS A 136 0.36 5.18 15.45
C LYS A 136 0.84 5.76 14.11
N LYS A 137 1.24 4.91 13.16
CA LYS A 137 1.60 5.35 11.80
C LYS A 137 0.38 5.80 11.00
N ARG A 138 -0.74 5.08 11.11
CA ARG A 138 -2.02 5.42 10.46
C ARG A 138 -2.53 6.78 10.93
N GLU A 139 -2.51 7.04 12.24
CA GLU A 139 -2.86 8.34 12.82
C GLU A 139 -2.02 9.48 12.22
N LYS A 140 -0.69 9.32 12.18
CA LYS A 140 0.21 10.30 11.54
C LYS A 140 -0.10 10.53 10.06
N ASN A 141 -0.55 9.49 9.37
CA ASN A 141 -0.97 9.54 7.97
C ASN A 141 -2.39 10.08 7.76
N GLY A 142 -3.12 10.41 8.85
CA GLY A 142 -4.51 10.86 8.79
C GLY A 142 -5.51 9.74 8.46
N LEU A 143 -5.15 8.49 8.76
CA LEU A 143 -5.94 7.29 8.52
C LEU A 143 -6.61 6.82 9.82
N PRO A 144 -7.81 6.21 9.74
CA PRO A 144 -8.44 5.60 10.90
C PRO A 144 -7.62 4.40 11.40
N ALA A 145 -7.76 4.05 12.68
CA ALA A 145 -7.16 2.83 13.23
C ALA A 145 -7.60 1.57 12.47
N LEU A 146 -6.82 0.50 12.61
CA LEU A 146 -7.14 -0.82 12.04
C LEU A 146 -8.49 -1.33 12.58
N THR A 147 -9.27 -1.90 11.68
CA THR A 147 -10.50 -2.61 12.05
C THR A 147 -10.18 -3.99 12.62
N LYS A 148 -11.13 -4.59 13.36
CA LYS A 148 -11.00 -5.97 13.83
C LYS A 148 -10.75 -6.96 12.69
N ALA A 149 -11.34 -6.72 11.52
CA ALA A 149 -11.16 -7.55 10.35
C ALA A 149 -9.72 -7.52 9.80
N GLN A 150 -8.93 -6.49 10.12
CA GLN A 150 -7.54 -6.37 9.70
C GLN A 150 -6.55 -6.96 10.72
N ILE A 151 -7.01 -7.46 11.87
CA ILE A 151 -6.14 -7.98 12.93
C ILE A 151 -6.22 -9.50 12.98
N GLU A 152 -5.07 -10.16 13.06
CA GLU A 152 -4.93 -11.62 13.22
C GLU A 152 -3.95 -12.01 14.33
#